data_AF-E2BFY3-F1
#
_entry.id   AF-E2BFY3-F1
#
_cell.length_a   1.000
_cell.length_b   1.000
_cell.length_c   1.000
_cell.angle_alpha   90.00
_cell.angle_beta   90.00
_cell.angle_gamma   90.00
#
_symmetry.space_group_name_H-M   'P 1'
#
loop_
_entity.id
_entity.type
_entity.pdbx_description
1 polymer ?
#
loop_
_entity_poly.entity_id
_entity_poly.type
_entity_poly.pdbx_seq_one_letter_code
_entity_poly.pdbx_strand_id
1 'polypeptide(L)' 'ISVKSGNCPLKNTVSNCGTRCTTDSQCVLNQKCCPNKCGHMSCAEPSVVSTGSGYKGSN' A
#
# COMPACT_ATOMS: atom_id res chain seq x y z
N ILE A 1 -17.69 -11.15 -4.93
CA ILE A 1 -16.21 -11.13 -4.99
C ILE A 1 -15.76 -9.83 -4.34
N SER A 2 -15.22 -9.90 -3.13
CA SER A 2 -14.65 -8.71 -2.49
C SER A 2 -13.29 -8.46 -3.13
N VAL A 3 -13.31 -7.88 -4.34
CA VAL A 3 -12.13 -7.22 -4.90
C VAL A 3 -11.79 -6.17 -3.87
N LYS A 4 -10.70 -6.35 -3.14
CA LYS A 4 -10.20 -5.36 -2.18
C LYS A 4 -9.93 -4.08 -2.97
N SER A 5 -10.94 -3.20 -2.99
CA SER A 5 -11.01 -2.00 -3.81
C SER A 5 -9.90 -1.05 -3.37
N GLY A 6 -9.11 -0.62 -4.36
CA GLY A 6 -7.95 0.22 -4.12
C GLY A 6 -6.70 -0.38 -4.73
N ASN A 7 -5.87 0.50 -5.26
CA ASN A 7 -4.60 0.14 -5.85
C ASN A 7 -3.52 0.17 -4.78
N CYS A 8 -2.36 -0.41 -5.12
CA CYS A 8 -1.20 -0.21 -4.28
C CYS A 8 -0.89 1.28 -4.16
N PRO A 9 -0.71 1.80 -2.93
CA PRO A 9 -0.25 3.15 -2.75
C PRO A 9 1.16 3.29 -3.32
N LEU A 10 1.61 4.53 -3.49
CA LEU A 10 2.97 4.78 -3.94
C LEU A 10 3.99 4.16 -3.01
N LYS A 11 5.00 3.52 -3.58
CA LYS A 11 6.12 2.96 -2.82
C LYS A 11 6.72 3.92 -1.79
N ASN A 12 6.75 5.23 -2.08
CA ASN A 12 7.25 6.25 -1.17
C ASN A 12 6.41 6.46 0.11
N THR A 13 5.11 6.15 0.09
CA THR A 13 4.25 6.24 1.27
C THR A 13 4.36 5.00 2.15
N VAL A 14 4.80 3.87 1.58
CA VAL A 14 5.08 2.64 2.32
C VAL A 14 6.47 2.74 2.94
N SER A 15 6.49 3.29 4.16
CA SER A 15 7.71 3.41 4.97
C SER A 15 8.15 2.09 5.62
N ASN A 16 7.28 1.08 5.59
CA ASN A 16 7.54 -0.22 6.18
C ASN A 16 8.43 -1.05 5.24
N CYS A 17 9.66 -1.34 5.68
CA CYS A 17 10.62 -2.12 4.91
C CYS A 17 10.96 -3.49 5.53
N GLY A 18 10.42 -3.78 6.73
CA GLY A 18 10.65 -5.03 7.45
C GLY A 18 9.67 -6.15 7.06
N THR A 19 8.43 -5.80 6.74
CA THR A 19 7.40 -6.80 6.41
C THR A 19 7.57 -7.23 4.97
N ARG A 20 8.06 -8.44 4.70
CA ARG A 20 8.11 -8.98 3.34
C ARG A 20 6.87 -9.81 3.08
N CYS A 21 6.11 -9.44 2.07
CA CYS A 21 5.01 -10.25 1.56
C CYS A 21 5.29 -10.61 0.11
N THR A 22 4.69 -11.68 -0.39
CA THR A 22 4.69 -12.01 -1.83
C THR A 22 3.29 -12.02 -2.42
N THR A 23 2.26 -12.19 -1.57
CA THR A 23 0.85 -12.21 -1.94
C THR A 23 0.04 -11.39 -0.96
N ASP A 24 -1.06 -10.79 -1.42
CA ASP A 24 -2.00 -10.02 -0.59
C ASP A 24 -2.61 -10.83 0.57
N SER A 25 -2.67 -12.16 0.45
CA SER A 25 -3.17 -13.05 1.52
C SER A 25 -2.27 -13.11 2.75
N GLN A 26 -0.99 -12.74 2.62
CA GLN A 26 -0.07 -12.63 3.76
C GLN A 26 -0.29 -11.36 4.57
N CYS A 27 -1.04 -10.40 4.01
CA CYS A 27 -1.34 -9.16 4.65
C CYS A 27 -2.65 -9.27 5.42
N VAL A 28 -2.61 -8.91 6.69
CA VAL A 28 -3.80 -8.92 7.55
C VAL A 28 -4.82 -7.89 7.07
N LEU A 29 -6.09 -8.11 7.42
CA LEU A 29 -7.18 -7.16 7.20
C LEU A 29 -7.35 -6.79 5.71
N ASN A 30 -7.52 -5.50 5.44
CA ASN A 30 -7.72 -4.95 4.12
C ASN A 30 -6.41 -4.51 3.43
N GLN A 31 -5.24 -5.03 3.84
CA GLN A 31 -3.95 -4.67 3.25
C GLN A 31 -3.61 -5.43 1.97
N LYS A 32 -2.82 -4.83 1.08
CA LYS A 32 -2.32 -5.47 -0.14
C LYS A 32 -0.82 -5.54 -0.10
N CYS A 33 -0.27 -6.57 -0.75
CA CYS A 33 1.15 -6.71 -0.90
C CYS A 33 1.66 -5.78 -2.00
N CYS A 34 2.36 -4.71 -1.61
CA CYS A 34 2.71 -3.61 -2.50
C CYS A 34 4.19 -3.27 -2.43
N PRO A 35 4.79 -2.77 -3.52
CA PRO A 35 6.19 -2.35 -3.51
C PRO A 35 6.38 -1.16 -2.56
N ASN A 36 7.41 -1.22 -1.72
CA ASN A 36 7.79 -0.19 -0.76
C ASN A 36 8.97 0.65 -1.25
N LYS A 37 9.28 1.74 -0.53
CA LYS A 37 10.38 2.65 -0.88
C LYS A 37 11.76 2.00 -0.80
N CYS A 38 11.89 0.90 -0.08
CA CYS A 38 13.13 0.14 0.06
C CYS A 38 13.34 -0.89 -1.07
N GLY A 39 12.45 -0.96 -2.06
CA GLY A 39 12.60 -1.88 -3.20
C GLY A 39 12.18 -3.32 -2.91
N HIS A 40 11.49 -3.58 -1.80
CA HIS A 40 10.86 -4.87 -1.50
C HIS A 40 9.33 -4.73 -1.52
N MET A 41 8.61 -5.83 -1.33
CA MET A 41 7.15 -5.82 -1.17
C MET A 41 6.79 -5.85 0.32
N SER A 42 5.86 -4.98 0.74
CA SER A 42 5.33 -4.94 2.09
C SER A 42 3.81 -4.77 2.08
N CYS A 43 3.19 -5.22 3.16
CA CYS A 43 1.77 -5.00 3.39
C CYS A 43 1.52 -3.51 3.58
N ALA A 44 0.69 -2.96 2.70
CA ALA A 44 0.30 -1.57 2.72
C ALA A 44 -1.22 -1.45 2.66
N GLU A 45 -1.76 -0.43 3.31
CA GLU A 45 -3.17 -0.09 3.18
C GLU A 45 -3.45 0.31 1.71
N PRO A 46 -4.49 -0.24 1.08
CA PRO A 46 -4.87 0.10 -0.28
C PRO A 46 -5.36 1.55 -0.30
N SER A 47 -4.89 2.32 -1.29
CA SER A 47 -5.37 3.69 -1.49
C SER A 47 -6.34 3.73 -2.67
N VAL A 48 -7.42 4.51 -2.50
CA VAL A 48 -8.38 4.82 -3.57
C VAL A 48 -7.77 5.72 -4.65
N VAL A 49 -6.59 6.29 -4.40
CA VAL A 49 -5.87 7.17 -5.31
C VAL A 49 -4.44 6.62 -5.50
N SER A 50 -4.08 6.33 -6.75
CA SER A 50 -2.72 5.93 -7.16
C SER A 50 -1.86 7.14 -7.53
N THR A 51 -2.20 8.33 -7.03
CA THR A 51 -1.55 9.58 -7.43
C THR A 51 -0.67 10.10 -6.32
N GLY A 52 0.60 10.26 -6.64
CA GLY A 52 1.53 11.02 -5.81
C GLY A 52 1.11 12.45 -5.74
N SER A 53 1.40 13.05 -4.59
CA SER A 53 1.23 14.47 -4.29
C SER A 53 -0.21 14.85 -4.00
N GLY A 54 -0.55 15.12 -2.73
CA GLY A 54 -1.89 15.60 -2.41
C GLY A 54 -2.30 15.77 -0.95
N TYR A 55 -1.40 15.87 0.04
CA TYR A 55 -1.81 16.49 1.32
C TYR A 55 -1.76 18.02 1.16
N LYS A 56 -2.83 18.57 0.59
CA LYS A 56 -3.24 19.96 0.82
C LYS A 56 -4.75 19.94 1.08
N GLY A 57 -5.12 19.87 2.35
CA GLY A 57 -6.52 19.77 2.75
C GLY A 57 -6.68 19.54 4.24
N SER A 58 -5.98 20.32 5.06
CA SER A 58 -6.42 20.58 6.43
C SER A 58 -6.82 22.05 6.45
N ASN A 59 -8.10 22.27 6.71
CA ASN A 59 -8.80 23.56 6.75
C ASN A 59 -8.13 24.57 7.67
#